data_AF-A0A147BMI3-F1
#
_entry.id   AF-A0A147BMI3-F1
#
_cell.length_a   1.000
_cell.length_b   1.000
_cell.length_c   1.000
_cell.angle_alpha   90.00
_cell.angle_beta   90.00
_cell.angle_gamma   90.00
#
_symmetry.space_group_name_H-M   'P 1'
#
loop_
_entity.id
_entity.type
_entity.pdbx_description
1 polymer ?
#
loop_
_entity_poly.entity_id
_entity_poly.type
_entity_poly.pdbx_seq_one_letter_code
_entity_poly.pdbx_strand_id
1 'polypeptide(L)'
;AMHEGSAHKEFLKECLLMFESLNVLGCTWQPACMRGFSLTIPSAMVNCEYLTSEYGFRYLLTRHLNQYALENTFFVIRSKTGANANSFCRPFQAAFRHLLVSNLFKLSDKSN
;
A
#
# COMPACT_ATOMS: atom_id res chain seq x y z
N ALA A 1 -12.59 -8.23 1.86
CA ALA A 1 -12.20 -7.17 2.81
C ALA A 1 -12.04 -7.82 4.17
N MET A 2 -11.06 -7.40 4.97
CA MET A 2 -10.82 -8.00 6.28
C MET A 2 -11.85 -7.44 7.28
N HIS A 3 -12.49 -8.30 8.04
CA HIS A 3 -13.47 -7.90 9.07
C HIS A 3 -13.53 -8.95 10.18
N GLU A 4 -14.26 -8.63 11.25
CA GLU A 4 -14.47 -9.56 12.37
C GLU A 4 -15.19 -10.83 11.90
N GLY A 5 -14.69 -12.00 12.30
CA GLY A 5 -15.23 -13.31 11.88
C GLY A 5 -14.90 -13.71 10.44
N SER A 6 -14.06 -12.97 9.72
CA SER A 6 -13.57 -13.38 8.40
C SER A 6 -12.36 -14.31 8.51
N ALA A 7 -12.27 -15.30 7.61
CA ALA A 7 -11.17 -16.27 7.53
C ALA A 7 -9.78 -15.64 7.35
N HIS A 8 -9.71 -14.34 7.03
CA HIS A 8 -8.46 -13.61 6.88
C HIS A 8 -7.64 -13.61 8.18
N LYS A 9 -8.28 -13.51 9.36
CA LYS A 9 -7.55 -13.45 10.62
C LYS A 9 -6.86 -14.79 10.93
N GLU A 10 -7.55 -15.91 10.79
CA GLU A 10 -6.94 -17.23 10.97
C GLU A 10 -5.82 -17.46 9.95
N PHE A 11 -6.09 -17.19 8.67
CA PHE A 11 -5.10 -17.33 7.61
C PHE A 11 -3.83 -16.49 7.87
N LEU A 12 -3.99 -15.24 8.31
CA LEU A 12 -2.87 -14.36 8.63
C LEU A 12 -2.07 -14.85 9.84
N LYS A 13 -2.71 -15.44 10.85
CA LYS A 13 -2.02 -16.06 11.99
C LYS A 13 -1.19 -17.28 11.54
N GLU A 14 -1.73 -18.12 10.68
CA GLU A 14 -0.98 -19.24 10.09
C GLU A 14 0.22 -18.74 9.28
N CYS A 15 0.03 -17.69 8.47
CA CYS A 15 1.12 -17.05 7.74
C CYS A 15 2.21 -16.52 8.68
N LEU A 16 1.82 -15.91 9.80
CA LEU A 16 2.77 -15.39 10.79
C LEU A 16 3.64 -16.50 11.37
N LEU A 17 3.03 -17.61 11.80
CA LEU A 17 3.75 -18.78 12.31
C LEU A 17 4.69 -19.38 11.25
N MET A 18 4.25 -19.42 10.00
CA MET A 18 5.10 -19.84 8.89
C MET A 18 6.31 -18.92 8.75
N PHE A 19 6.13 -17.60 8.69
CA PHE A 19 7.25 -16.66 8.56
C PHE A 19 8.21 -16.67 9.76
N GLU A 20 7.72 -16.90 10.96
CA GLU A 20 8.55 -17.03 12.17
C GLU A 20 9.35 -18.35 12.21
N SER A 21 8.84 -19.41 11.61
CA SER A 21 9.53 -20.72 11.55
C SER A 21 10.51 -20.86 10.39
N LEU A 22 10.49 -19.95 9.43
CA LEU A 22 11.35 -19.99 8.25
C LEU A 22 12.82 -19.69 8.60
N ASN A 23 13.68 -20.64 8.27
CA ASN A 23 15.14 -20.50 8.37
C ASN A 23 15.77 -20.45 6.98
N VAL A 24 16.62 -19.45 6.76
CA VAL A 24 17.34 -19.28 5.50
C VAL A 24 18.57 -20.18 5.51
N LEU A 25 18.61 -21.14 4.60
CA LEU A 25 19.74 -22.06 4.48
C LEU A 25 20.93 -21.37 3.80
N GLY A 26 22.14 -21.61 4.29
CA GLY A 26 23.37 -21.13 3.66
C GLY A 26 23.66 -19.63 3.83
N CYS A 27 22.88 -18.92 4.66
CA CYS A 27 23.11 -17.52 5.00
C CYS A 27 22.87 -17.29 6.49
N THR A 28 23.72 -16.48 7.13
CA THR A 28 23.52 -16.07 8.53
C THR A 28 22.50 -14.93 8.68
N TRP A 29 22.20 -14.23 7.58
CA TRP A 29 21.29 -13.09 7.56
C TRP A 29 19.93 -13.47 7.02
N GLN A 30 18.89 -13.15 7.79
CA GLN A 30 17.50 -13.27 7.35
C GLN A 30 17.16 -12.14 6.35
N PRO A 31 16.47 -12.44 5.23
CA PRO A 31 15.99 -11.43 4.31
C PRO A 31 15.13 -10.39 5.02
N ALA A 32 15.32 -9.12 4.70
CA ALA A 32 14.59 -8.02 5.34
C ALA A 32 13.05 -8.15 5.18
N CYS A 33 12.59 -8.81 4.12
CA CYS A 33 11.16 -9.06 3.90
C CYS A 33 10.55 -9.96 4.99
N MET A 34 11.32 -10.88 5.59
CA MET A 34 10.85 -11.76 6.68
C MET A 34 10.40 -10.93 7.87
N ARG A 35 11.29 -10.03 8.33
CA ARG A 35 10.95 -9.04 9.36
C ARG A 35 9.77 -8.16 8.93
N GLY A 36 9.73 -7.77 7.65
CA GLY A 36 8.63 -7.01 7.08
C GLY A 36 7.27 -7.71 7.23
N PHE A 37 7.19 -9.01 6.93
CA PHE A 37 5.98 -9.80 7.09
C PHE A 37 5.60 -9.98 8.57
N SER A 38 6.56 -10.31 9.43
CA SER A 38 6.34 -10.44 10.88
C SER A 38 5.84 -9.13 11.53
N LEU A 39 6.15 -7.97 10.95
CA LEU A 39 5.61 -6.68 11.40
C LEU A 39 4.25 -6.36 10.75
N THR A 40 4.12 -6.58 9.44
CA THR A 40 2.96 -6.15 8.66
C THR A 40 1.70 -6.95 9.02
N ILE A 41 1.84 -8.27 9.19
CA ILE A 41 0.71 -9.16 9.46
C ILE A 41 0.01 -8.78 10.79
N PRO A 42 0.71 -8.71 11.95
CA PRO A 42 0.10 -8.26 13.19
C PRO A 42 -0.45 -6.84 13.10
N SER A 43 0.29 -5.93 12.46
CA SER A 43 -0.14 -4.54 12.31
C SER A 43 -1.45 -4.42 11.54
N ALA A 44 -1.66 -5.21 10.48
CA ALA A 44 -2.90 -5.19 9.72
C ALA A 44 -4.09 -5.68 10.56
N MET A 45 -3.90 -6.75 11.35
CA MET A 45 -4.94 -7.27 12.25
C MET A 45 -5.32 -6.26 13.33
N VAL A 46 -4.34 -5.69 14.02
CA VAL A 46 -4.54 -4.67 15.06
C VAL A 46 -5.22 -3.42 14.49
N ASN A 47 -4.80 -2.95 13.32
CA ASN A 47 -5.46 -1.81 12.66
C ASN A 47 -6.93 -2.09 12.35
N CYS A 48 -7.25 -3.30 11.88
CA CYS A 48 -8.64 -3.66 11.60
C CYS A 48 -9.48 -3.71 12.88
N GLU A 49 -8.95 -4.28 13.96
CA GLU A 49 -9.61 -4.34 15.26
C GLU A 49 -9.85 -2.95 15.82
N TYR A 50 -8.82 -2.10 15.83
CA TYR A 50 -8.90 -0.71 16.30
C TYR A 50 -9.89 0.13 15.50
N LEU A 51 -9.86 0.06 14.17
CA LEU A 51 -10.81 0.80 13.32
C LEU A 51 -12.25 0.32 13.51
N THR A 52 -12.43 -0.97 13.80
CA THR A 52 -13.75 -1.55 14.07
C THR A 52 -14.25 -1.13 15.46
N SER A 53 -13.43 -1.22 16.50
CA SER A 53 -13.82 -0.93 17.89
C SER A 53 -14.04 0.55 18.14
N GLU A 54 -13.11 1.41 17.69
CA GLU A 54 -13.12 2.84 18.03
C GLU A 54 -13.98 3.68 17.09
N TYR A 55 -14.05 3.28 15.81
CA TYR A 55 -14.67 4.08 14.76
C TYR A 55 -15.84 3.37 14.06
N GLY A 56 -16.18 2.14 14.47
CA GLY A 56 -17.31 1.40 13.90
C GLY A 56 -17.14 0.98 12.44
N PHE A 57 -15.91 0.87 11.94
CA PHE A 57 -15.68 0.41 10.57
C PHE A 57 -16.14 -1.04 10.41
N ARG A 58 -16.94 -1.32 9.37
CA ARG A 58 -17.43 -2.69 9.11
C ARG A 58 -16.33 -3.63 8.62
N TYR A 59 -15.34 -3.10 7.91
CA TYR A 59 -14.25 -3.86 7.33
C TYR A 59 -13.07 -2.95 6.94
N LEU A 60 -11.89 -3.55 6.78
CA LEU A 60 -10.68 -2.95 6.26
C LEU A 60 -10.39 -3.44 4.84
N LEU A 61 -10.17 -2.50 3.92
CA LEU A 61 -9.71 -2.79 2.56
C LEU A 61 -8.19 -2.87 2.54
N THR A 62 -7.65 -4.09 2.62
CA THR A 62 -6.20 -4.34 2.64
C THR A 62 -5.47 -3.82 1.40
N ARG A 63 -6.16 -3.69 0.25
CA ARG A 63 -5.63 -3.05 -0.97
C ARG A 63 -5.18 -1.61 -0.74
N HIS A 64 -5.74 -0.88 0.23
CA HIS A 64 -5.40 0.51 0.48
C HIS A 64 -4.22 0.69 1.46
N LEU A 65 -3.69 -0.41 2.02
CA LEU A 65 -2.53 -0.37 2.92
C LEU A 65 -1.19 -0.46 2.19
N ASN A 66 -1.19 -0.65 0.87
CA ASN A 66 0.03 -0.78 0.07
C ASN A 66 0.41 0.52 -0.64
N GLN A 67 1.64 0.57 -1.17
CA GLN A 67 2.18 1.74 -1.86
C GLN A 67 1.75 1.82 -3.34
N TYR A 68 0.85 0.94 -3.81
CA TYR A 68 0.50 0.84 -5.23
C TYR A 68 -0.08 2.13 -5.79
N ALA A 69 -0.90 2.85 -5.02
CA ALA A 69 -1.45 4.13 -5.44
C ALA A 69 -0.35 5.19 -5.67
N LEU A 70 0.70 5.18 -4.83
CA LEU A 70 1.85 6.05 -4.97
C LEU A 70 2.69 5.67 -6.19
N GLU A 71 2.97 4.38 -6.38
CA GLU A 71 3.71 3.86 -7.54
C GLU A 71 3.00 4.20 -8.85
N ASN A 72 1.69 4.01 -8.91
CA ASN A 72 0.87 4.38 -10.07
C ASN A 72 0.90 5.90 -10.31
N THR A 73 0.90 6.71 -9.26
CA THR A 73 1.05 8.16 -9.38
C THR A 73 2.39 8.52 -10.00
N PHE A 74 3.49 7.89 -9.57
CA PHE A 74 4.80 8.11 -10.18
C PHE A 74 4.86 7.64 -11.63
N PHE A 75 4.22 6.52 -11.96
CA PHE A 75 4.10 6.06 -13.34
C PHE A 75 3.42 7.11 -14.23
N VAL A 76 2.28 7.64 -13.78
CA VAL A 76 1.56 8.71 -14.50
C VAL A 76 2.44 9.96 -14.67
N ILE A 77 3.18 10.37 -13.63
CA ILE A 77 4.08 11.53 -13.74
C ILE A 77 5.18 11.29 -14.78
N ARG A 78 5.84 10.13 -14.76
CA ARG A 78 6.90 9.77 -15.73
C ARG A 78 6.36 9.62 -17.15
N SER A 79 5.13 9.15 -17.30
CA SER A 79 4.50 9.03 -18.63
C SER A 79 4.32 10.40 -19.32
N LYS A 80 4.17 11.48 -18.54
CA LYS A 80 4.04 12.85 -19.06
C LYS A 80 5.37 13.47 -19.51
N THR A 81 6.52 12.91 -19.12
CA THR A 81 7.84 13.44 -19.48
C THR A 81 8.41 12.87 -20.79
N GLY A 82 7.63 12.11 -21.56
CA GLY A 82 8.01 11.58 -22.88
C GLY A 82 9.12 10.53 -22.79
N ALA A 83 10.08 10.55 -23.73
CA ALA A 83 11.16 9.56 -23.82
C ALA A 83 12.16 9.58 -22.65
N ASN A 84 12.09 10.57 -21.75
CA ASN A 84 12.93 10.66 -20.57
C ASN A 84 12.30 9.90 -19.40
N ALA A 85 12.50 8.59 -19.37
CA ALA A 85 12.04 7.72 -18.28
C ALA A 85 12.62 8.11 -16.90
N ASN A 86 13.84 8.66 -16.89
CA ASN A 86 14.50 9.25 -15.72
C ASN A 86 14.51 10.78 -15.85
N SER A 87 13.36 11.39 -15.62
CA SER A 87 13.25 12.85 -15.56
C SER A 87 14.12 13.42 -14.44
N PHE A 88 14.94 14.42 -14.74
CA PHE A 88 15.59 15.26 -13.71
C PHE A 88 14.54 15.91 -12.79
N CYS A 89 14.96 16.37 -11.61
CA CYS A 89 14.05 16.87 -10.57
C CYS A 89 13.09 17.99 -11.06
N ARG A 90 13.54 18.89 -11.93
CA ARG A 90 12.73 20.01 -12.44
C ARG A 90 11.57 19.55 -13.35
N PRO A 91 11.79 18.74 -14.40
CA PRO A 91 10.71 18.13 -15.17
C PRO A 91 9.72 17.33 -14.32
N PHE A 92 10.20 16.57 -13.33
CA PHE A 92 9.33 15.86 -12.40
C PHE A 92 8.41 16.81 -11.63
N GLN A 93 8.96 17.89 -11.05
CA GLN A 93 8.19 18.90 -10.33
C GLN A 93 7.13 19.57 -11.22
N ALA A 94 7.49 19.90 -12.47
CA ALA A 94 6.56 20.51 -13.42
C ALA A 94 5.40 19.54 -13.76
N ALA A 95 5.71 18.28 -14.06
CA ALA A 95 4.71 17.25 -14.37
C ALA A 95 3.81 16.94 -13.17
N PHE A 96 4.37 16.91 -11.95
CA PHE A 96 3.61 16.73 -10.71
C PHE A 96 2.65 17.91 -10.46
N ARG A 97 3.12 19.15 -10.57
CA ARG A 97 2.26 20.34 -10.45
C ARG A 97 1.13 20.32 -11.47
N HIS A 98 1.43 19.98 -12.71
CA HIS A 98 0.43 19.86 -13.76
C HIS A 98 -0.61 18.77 -13.45
N LEU A 99 -0.20 17.62 -12.91
CA LEU A 99 -1.12 16.57 -12.47
C LEU A 99 -2.03 17.05 -11.33
N LEU A 100 -1.48 17.75 -10.33
CA LEU A 100 -2.26 18.30 -9.21
C LEU A 100 -3.33 19.28 -9.68
N VAL A 101 -2.95 20.27 -10.49
CA VAL A 101 -3.88 21.24 -11.06
C VAL A 101 -4.95 20.52 -11.89
N SER A 102 -4.55 19.61 -12.79
CA SER A 102 -5.52 18.89 -13.63
C SER A 102 -6.52 18.06 -12.82
N ASN A 103 -6.11 17.47 -11.69
CA ASN A 103 -7.01 16.65 -10.87
C ASN A 103 -7.91 17.50 -9.96
N LEU A 104 -7.42 18.63 -9.43
CA LEU A 104 -8.19 19.51 -8.56
C LEU A 104 -9.18 20.40 -9.33
N PHE A 105 -8.82 20.80 -10.55
CA PHE A 105 -9.65 21.64 -11.41
C PHE A 105 -10.53 20.83 -12.38
N LYS A 106 -10.50 19.50 -12.30
CA LYS A 106 -11.48 18.67 -13.01
C LYS A 106 -12.85 18.91 -12.37
N LEU A 107 -13.73 19.61 -13.11
CA LEU A 107 -15.13 19.75 -12.75
C LEU A 107 -15.74 18.35 -12.60
N SER A 108 -16.58 18.17 -11.58
CA SER A 108 -17.28 16.90 -11.41
C SER A 108 -18.24 16.72 -12.58
N ASP A 109 -18.21 15.56 -13.25
CA ASP A 109 -19.18 15.22 -14.30
C ASP A 109 -20.64 15.22 -13.78
N LYS A 110 -20.84 15.32 -12.45
CA LYS A 110 -22.14 15.49 -11.78
C LYS A 110 -22.59 16.95 -11.67
N SER A 111 -21.83 17.90 -12.23
CA SER A 111 -22.24 19.29 -12.38
C SER A 111 -22.73 19.54 -13.81
N ASN A 112 -23.90 18.97 -14.14
CA ASN A 112 -24.85 19.39 -15.17
C ASN A 112 -26.16 18.65 -14.96
#